data_AF-A0AAD6V7S5-F1
#
_entry.id   AF-A0AAD6V7S5-F1
#
_cell.length_a   1.000
_cell.length_b   1.000
_cell.length_c   1.000
_cell.angle_alpha   90.00
_cell.angle_beta   90.00
_cell.angle_gamma   90.00
#
_symmetry.space_group_name_H-M   'P 1'
#
loop_
_entity.id
_entity.type
_entity.pdbx_description
1 polymer ?
#
loop_
_entity_poly.entity_id
_entity_poly.type
_entity_poly.pdbx_seq_one_letter_code
_entity_poly.pdbx_strand_id
1 'polypeptide(L)'
;MNIYSYALSLGVVEYQTAVLRDDMDRAAEILPTLPKDQLNKVARFLEGKGLKELALQLTTDQDHKFDLALQLDNLDTALDIARTVPEVEAELKWKSLGDRALAVWRFELARECFEKGNDLSALMLLLLAIGGWLSLTGFIASFSTVEKGQNNLAFAILLQLGDSHACIDLLIKTQRAPEAALFARTYAPSQVPKAVVAWHADLEAKKRPKIAATVAHPKNHADLFEKGWEDLRVGKLATACS
;
A
#
# COMPACT_ATOMS: atom_id res chain seq x y z
N MET A 1 -31.04 -43.43 -2.69
CA MET A 1 -29.90 -44.19 -2.12
C MET A 1 -28.67 -43.63 -2.83
N ASN A 2 -27.93 -42.73 -2.19
CA ASN A 2 -26.79 -42.08 -2.84
C ASN A 2 -25.54 -42.91 -2.54
N ILE A 3 -25.06 -43.63 -3.56
CA ILE A 3 -23.80 -44.38 -3.50
C ILE A 3 -22.71 -43.41 -3.92
N TYR A 4 -21.75 -43.18 -3.04
CA TYR A 4 -20.55 -42.39 -3.30
C TYR A 4 -19.37 -43.36 -3.37
N SER A 5 -18.67 -43.41 -4.51
CA SER A 5 -17.42 -44.14 -4.66
C SER A 5 -16.23 -43.20 -4.45
N TYR A 6 -15.30 -43.59 -3.58
CA TYR A 6 -14.05 -42.87 -3.36
C TYR A 6 -12.89 -43.72 -3.88
N ALA A 7 -12.06 -43.16 -4.74
CA ALA A 7 -10.81 -43.78 -5.16
C ALA A 7 -9.74 -43.51 -4.09
N LEU A 8 -9.40 -44.54 -3.31
CA LEU A 8 -8.34 -44.48 -2.30
C LEU A 8 -7.05 -45.07 -2.90
N SER A 9 -6.01 -44.25 -3.06
CA SER A 9 -4.71 -44.73 -3.51
C SER A 9 -3.95 -45.34 -2.33
N LEU A 10 -3.63 -46.63 -2.43
CA LEU A 10 -2.95 -47.38 -1.37
C LEU A 10 -1.63 -46.71 -0.95
N GLY A 11 -0.83 -46.25 -1.90
CA GLY A 11 0.46 -45.60 -1.62
C GLY A 11 0.32 -44.33 -0.77
N VAL A 12 -0.75 -43.54 -0.97
CA VAL A 12 -0.99 -42.33 -0.16
C VAL A 12 -1.31 -42.71 1.29
N VAL A 13 -2.06 -43.80 1.49
CA VAL A 13 -2.42 -44.29 2.83
C VAL A 13 -1.20 -44.86 3.54
N GLU A 14 -0.37 -45.62 2.84
CA GLU A 14 0.89 -46.15 3.38
C GLU A 14 1.85 -45.02 3.78
N TYR A 15 2.00 -44.00 2.93
CA TYR A 15 2.78 -42.81 3.23
C TYR A 15 2.23 -42.08 4.47
N GLN A 16 0.92 -41.78 4.49
CA GLN A 16 0.29 -41.10 5.63
C GLN A 16 0.44 -41.91 6.93
N THR A 17 0.35 -43.25 6.84
CA THR A 17 0.52 -44.12 8.00
C THR A 17 1.98 -44.14 8.48
N ALA A 18 2.96 -44.14 7.57
CA ALA A 18 4.37 -44.05 7.92
C ALA A 18 4.68 -42.72 8.64
N VAL A 19 4.19 -41.60 8.09
CA VAL A 19 4.33 -40.27 8.72
C VAL A 19 3.62 -40.20 10.08
N LEU A 20 2.45 -40.83 10.23
CA LEU A 20 1.75 -40.91 11.54
C LEU A 20 2.51 -41.74 12.58
N ARG A 21 3.38 -42.66 12.14
CA ARG A 21 4.24 -43.49 12.98
C ARG A 21 5.63 -42.88 13.20
N ASP A 22 5.85 -41.67 12.69
CA ASP A 22 7.14 -40.96 12.73
C ASP A 22 8.29 -41.69 11.98
N ASP A 23 7.93 -42.62 11.08
CA ASP A 23 8.88 -43.38 10.25
C ASP A 23 9.09 -42.64 8.92
N MET A 24 9.96 -41.63 8.97
CA MET A 24 10.24 -40.75 7.82
C MET A 24 11.11 -41.40 6.76
N ASP A 25 11.95 -42.37 7.13
CA ASP A 25 12.80 -43.11 6.19
C ASP A 25 11.93 -43.92 5.23
N ARG A 26 10.96 -44.67 5.77
CA ARG A 26 9.99 -45.42 4.97
C ARG A 26 9.09 -44.50 4.14
N ALA A 27 8.72 -43.33 4.67
CA ALA A 27 7.96 -42.34 3.93
C ALA A 27 8.73 -41.82 2.70
N ALA A 28 10.04 -41.58 2.83
CA ALA A 28 10.90 -41.13 1.74
C ALA A 28 11.06 -42.18 0.62
N GLU A 29 11.08 -43.47 0.96
CA GLU A 29 11.11 -44.56 -0.01
C GLU A 29 9.81 -44.68 -0.82
N ILE A 30 8.66 -44.41 -0.18
CA ILE A 30 7.34 -44.49 -0.82
C ILE A 30 7.08 -43.26 -1.69
N LEU A 31 7.62 -42.10 -1.32
CA LEU A 31 7.42 -40.82 -1.99
C LEU A 31 7.58 -40.85 -3.54
N PRO A 32 8.66 -41.41 -4.13
CA PRO A 32 8.84 -41.45 -5.59
C PRO A 32 7.85 -42.38 -6.31
N THR A 33 7.19 -43.29 -5.59
CA THR A 33 6.20 -44.22 -6.17
C THR A 33 4.81 -43.58 -6.32
N LEU A 34 4.60 -42.41 -5.70
CA LEU A 34 3.32 -41.71 -5.73
C LEU A 34 3.08 -40.97 -7.07
N PRO A 35 1.88 -41.08 -7.64
CA PRO A 35 1.51 -40.30 -8.82
C PRO A 35 1.39 -38.80 -8.48
N LYS A 36 1.80 -37.95 -9.43
CA LYS A 36 1.87 -36.49 -9.27
C LYS A 36 0.55 -35.85 -8.82
N ASP A 37 -0.58 -36.38 -9.28
CA ASP A 37 -1.92 -35.88 -8.91
C ASP A 37 -2.23 -36.00 -7.40
N GLN A 38 -1.58 -36.94 -6.69
CA GLN A 38 -1.78 -37.13 -5.25
C GLN A 38 -0.76 -36.37 -4.40
N LEU A 39 0.31 -35.83 -4.99
CA LEU A 39 1.35 -35.09 -4.24
C LEU A 39 0.77 -33.85 -3.54
N ASN A 40 -0.18 -33.15 -4.16
CA ASN A 40 -0.82 -32.00 -3.53
C ASN A 40 -1.65 -32.39 -2.29
N LYS A 41 -2.26 -33.59 -2.28
CA LYS A 41 -2.96 -34.08 -1.08
C LYS A 41 -1.98 -34.46 0.03
N VAL A 42 -0.85 -35.05 -0.33
CA VAL A 42 0.22 -35.38 0.61
C VAL A 42 0.84 -34.11 1.19
N ALA A 43 1.08 -33.08 0.38
CA ALA A 43 1.59 -31.79 0.82
C ALA A 43 0.65 -31.12 1.85
N ARG A 44 -0.66 -31.08 1.57
CA ARG A 44 -1.66 -30.56 2.54
C ARG A 44 -1.73 -31.38 3.83
N PHE A 45 -1.56 -32.69 3.73
CA PHE A 45 -1.48 -33.54 4.92
C PHE A 45 -0.23 -33.23 5.77
N LEU A 46 0.93 -33.05 5.14
CA LEU A 46 2.17 -32.69 5.81
C LEU A 46 2.11 -31.29 6.44
N GLU A 47 1.48 -30.33 5.76
CA GLU A 47 1.20 -29.01 6.33
C GLU A 47 0.37 -29.12 7.62
N GLY A 48 -0.70 -29.92 7.61
CA GLY A 48 -1.53 -30.17 8.79
C GLY A 48 -0.79 -30.88 9.94
N LYS A 49 0.34 -31.53 9.66
CA LYS A 49 1.25 -32.11 10.66
C LYS A 49 2.36 -31.17 11.11
N GLY A 50 2.47 -29.98 10.51
CA GLY A 50 3.51 -29.00 10.81
C GLY A 50 4.82 -29.22 10.04
N LEU A 51 4.90 -30.25 9.19
CA LEU A 51 6.07 -30.55 8.34
C LEU A 51 6.07 -29.71 7.06
N LYS A 52 6.09 -28.39 7.24
CA LYS A 52 5.89 -27.40 6.17
C LYS A 52 7.04 -27.38 5.16
N GLU A 53 8.28 -27.60 5.60
CA GLU A 53 9.45 -27.62 4.71
C GLU A 53 9.37 -28.77 3.69
N LEU A 54 8.97 -29.96 4.15
CA LEU A 54 8.72 -31.10 3.28
C LEU A 54 7.51 -30.85 2.38
N ALA A 55 6.44 -30.26 2.92
CA ALA A 55 5.27 -29.90 2.12
C ALA A 55 5.63 -28.95 0.96
N LEU A 56 6.55 -27.99 1.18
CA LEU A 56 7.00 -27.04 0.16
C LEU A 56 7.76 -27.72 -0.99
N GLN A 57 8.53 -28.78 -0.69
CA GLN A 57 9.27 -29.54 -1.72
C GLN A 57 8.35 -30.42 -2.56
N LEU A 58 7.24 -30.89 -1.99
CA LEU A 58 6.34 -31.85 -2.63
C LEU A 58 5.19 -31.19 -3.38
N THR A 59 4.78 -29.99 -2.96
CA THR A 59 3.66 -29.31 -3.60
C THR A 59 4.01 -28.92 -5.04
N THR A 60 3.09 -29.22 -5.95
CA THR A 60 3.20 -28.85 -7.37
C THR A 60 2.34 -27.64 -7.71
N ASP A 61 1.41 -27.29 -6.81
CA ASP A 61 0.49 -26.17 -6.94
C ASP A 61 1.19 -24.86 -6.50
N GLN A 62 1.21 -23.86 -7.38
CA GLN A 62 1.91 -22.59 -7.14
C GLN A 62 1.26 -21.76 -6.03
N ASP A 63 -0.07 -21.83 -5.88
CA ASP A 63 -0.78 -21.09 -4.83
C ASP A 63 -0.44 -21.66 -3.46
N HIS A 64 -0.55 -22.99 -3.33
CA HIS A 64 -0.19 -23.67 -2.09
C HIS A 64 1.29 -23.51 -1.77
N LYS A 65 2.17 -23.53 -2.78
CA LYS A 65 3.60 -23.28 -2.62
C LYS A 65 3.90 -21.89 -2.10
N PHE A 66 3.19 -20.87 -2.60
CA PHE A 66 3.32 -19.50 -2.14
C PHE A 66 2.92 -19.36 -0.67
N ASP A 67 1.78 -19.91 -0.28
CA ASP A 67 1.31 -19.85 1.12
C ASP A 67 2.28 -20.56 2.07
N LEU A 68 2.78 -21.74 1.69
CA LEU A 68 3.80 -22.47 2.47
C LEU A 68 5.10 -21.67 2.58
N ALA A 69 5.55 -21.05 1.50
CA ALA A 69 6.75 -20.21 1.48
C ALA A 69 6.62 -19.00 2.43
N LEU A 70 5.46 -18.33 2.44
CA LEU A 70 5.18 -17.24 3.38
C LEU A 70 5.18 -17.73 4.84
N GLN A 71 4.56 -18.88 5.11
CA GLN A 71 4.54 -19.45 6.46
C GLN A 71 5.94 -19.80 6.97
N LEU A 72 6.84 -20.21 6.08
CA LEU A 72 8.23 -20.59 6.37
C LEU A 72 9.23 -19.43 6.34
N ASP A 73 8.78 -18.19 6.10
CA ASP A 73 9.67 -17.03 5.89
C ASP A 73 10.65 -17.19 4.72
N ASN A 74 10.35 -18.09 3.77
CA ASN A 74 11.13 -18.28 2.56
C ASN A 74 10.67 -17.29 1.48
N LEU A 75 10.99 -16.01 1.72
CA LEU A 75 10.52 -14.88 0.92
C LEU A 75 11.04 -14.90 -0.52
N ASP A 76 12.22 -15.50 -0.75
CA ASP A 76 12.84 -15.55 -2.07
C ASP A 76 12.02 -16.44 -3.02
N THR A 77 11.60 -17.62 -2.54
CA THR A 77 10.70 -18.49 -3.32
C THR A 77 9.31 -17.87 -3.53
N ALA A 78 8.79 -17.15 -2.54
CA ALA A 78 7.49 -16.48 -2.65
C ALA A 78 7.54 -15.33 -3.68
N LEU A 79 8.66 -14.60 -3.75
CA LEU A 79 8.87 -13.55 -4.74
C LEU A 79 8.98 -14.10 -6.16
N ASP A 80 9.69 -15.21 -6.36
CA ASP A 80 9.77 -15.86 -7.67
C ASP A 80 8.38 -16.28 -8.16
N ILE A 81 7.56 -16.86 -7.26
CA ILE A 81 6.19 -17.23 -7.58
C ILE A 81 5.35 -16.00 -7.91
N ALA A 82 5.40 -14.94 -7.08
CA ALA A 82 4.63 -13.72 -7.30
C ALA A 82 4.94 -13.03 -8.65
N ARG A 83 6.17 -13.18 -9.17
CA ARG A 83 6.57 -12.67 -10.50
C ARG A 83 6.01 -13.47 -11.68
N THR A 84 5.72 -14.76 -11.47
CA THR A 84 5.19 -15.64 -12.53
C THR A 84 3.67 -15.56 -12.70
N VAL A 85 2.97 -15.07 -11.67
CA VAL A 85 1.51 -14.99 -11.62
C VAL A 85 1.03 -13.77 -12.44
N PRO A 86 -0.12 -13.86 -13.15
CA PRO A 86 -0.72 -12.72 -13.83
C PRO A 86 -1.02 -11.55 -12.88
N GLU A 87 -0.85 -10.31 -13.36
CA GLU A 87 -0.90 -9.09 -12.53
C GLU A 87 -2.18 -8.97 -11.67
N VAL A 88 -3.33 -9.39 -12.19
CA VAL A 88 -4.63 -9.28 -11.50
C VAL A 88 -4.70 -10.12 -10.22
N GLU A 89 -4.10 -11.31 -10.22
CA GLU A 89 -4.03 -12.18 -9.03
C GLU A 89 -2.78 -11.89 -8.19
N ALA A 90 -1.76 -11.32 -8.82
CA ALA A 90 -0.50 -11.00 -8.18
C ALA A 90 -0.66 -9.87 -7.16
N GLU A 91 -1.59 -8.91 -7.33
CA GLU A 91 -1.76 -7.79 -6.38
C GLU A 91 -1.96 -8.26 -4.93
N LEU A 92 -2.84 -9.25 -4.69
CA LEU A 92 -3.09 -9.78 -3.35
C LEU A 92 -1.86 -10.53 -2.79
N LYS A 93 -1.15 -11.27 -3.65
CA LYS A 93 0.08 -11.99 -3.29
C LYS A 93 1.23 -11.03 -2.97
N TRP A 94 1.36 -9.93 -3.72
CA TRP A 94 2.34 -8.89 -3.43
C TRP A 94 2.09 -8.23 -2.08
N LYS A 95 0.81 -7.99 -1.73
CA LYS A 95 0.47 -7.44 -0.41
C LYS A 95 0.82 -8.40 0.73
N SER A 96 0.42 -9.66 0.64
CA SER A 96 0.74 -10.65 1.69
C SER A 96 2.23 -10.93 1.82
N LEU A 97 2.97 -10.94 0.69
CA LEU A 97 4.42 -11.01 0.69
C LEU A 97 5.06 -9.78 1.33
N GLY A 98 4.54 -8.59 1.05
CA GLY A 98 4.98 -7.33 1.66
C GLY A 98 4.79 -7.34 3.18
N ASP A 99 3.63 -7.75 3.66
CA ASP A 99 3.32 -7.85 5.09
C ASP A 99 4.26 -8.84 5.79
N ARG A 100 4.53 -10.00 5.17
CA ARG A 100 5.46 -10.98 5.71
C ARG A 100 6.90 -10.47 5.69
N ALA A 101 7.31 -9.79 4.63
CA ALA A 101 8.63 -9.17 4.53
C ALA A 101 8.85 -8.13 5.63
N LEU A 102 7.83 -7.34 5.98
CA LEU A 102 7.90 -6.43 7.13
C LEU A 102 8.08 -7.18 8.47
N ALA A 103 7.37 -8.29 8.66
CA ALA A 103 7.50 -9.10 9.88
C ALA A 103 8.92 -9.68 10.07
N VAL A 104 9.64 -9.93 8.97
CA VAL A 104 11.02 -10.43 8.96
C VAL A 104 12.05 -9.29 8.80
N TRP A 105 11.62 -8.02 8.93
CA TRP A 105 12.48 -6.84 8.85
C TRP A 105 13.19 -6.65 7.49
N ARG A 106 12.67 -7.24 6.40
CA ARG A 106 13.18 -7.04 5.02
C ARG A 106 12.49 -5.86 4.36
N PHE A 107 12.86 -4.64 4.76
CA PHE A 107 12.19 -3.40 4.33
C PHE A 107 12.27 -3.11 2.82
N GLU A 108 13.42 -3.34 2.19
CA GLU A 108 13.59 -3.11 0.74
C GLU A 108 12.69 -4.03 -0.08
N LEU A 109 12.55 -5.28 0.36
CA LEU A 109 11.65 -6.25 -0.27
C LEU A 109 10.18 -5.84 -0.08
N ALA A 110 9.81 -5.44 1.14
CA ALA A 110 8.46 -4.98 1.42
C ALA A 110 8.08 -3.77 0.54
N ARG A 111 9.03 -2.85 0.32
CA ARG A 111 8.85 -1.71 -0.58
C ARG A 111 8.58 -2.14 -2.02
N GLU A 112 9.41 -3.01 -2.60
CA GLU A 112 9.18 -3.54 -3.97
C GLU A 112 7.80 -4.22 -4.07
N CYS A 113 7.42 -4.96 -3.02
CA CYS A 113 6.14 -5.66 -2.96
C CYS A 113 4.96 -4.68 -2.91
N PHE A 114 5.00 -3.62 -2.11
CA PHE A 114 3.89 -2.65 -2.06
C PHE A 114 3.80 -1.76 -3.30
N GLU A 115 4.94 -1.46 -3.95
CA GLU A 115 4.96 -0.78 -5.25
C GLU A 115 4.25 -1.62 -6.32
N LYS A 116 4.55 -2.92 -6.41
CA LYS A 116 3.90 -3.84 -7.38
C LYS A 116 2.47 -4.23 -6.99
N GLY A 117 2.22 -4.41 -5.69
CA GLY A 117 0.91 -4.71 -5.11
C GLY A 117 -0.02 -3.50 -5.04
N ASN A 118 0.44 -2.35 -5.54
CA ASN A 118 -0.34 -1.14 -5.69
C ASN A 118 -0.91 -0.59 -4.36
N ASP A 119 -0.29 -0.94 -3.24
CA ASP A 119 -0.68 -0.55 -1.89
C ASP A 119 0.03 0.74 -1.46
N LEU A 120 -0.56 1.86 -1.86
CA LEU A 120 0.02 3.17 -1.61
C LEU A 120 0.00 3.56 -0.13
N SER A 121 -0.92 3.00 0.67
CA SER A 121 -1.04 3.34 2.09
C SER A 121 0.07 2.67 2.89
N ALA A 122 0.28 1.37 2.68
CA ALA A 122 1.38 0.64 3.30
C ALA A 122 2.74 1.19 2.85
N LEU A 123 2.88 1.48 1.55
CA LEU A 123 4.10 2.09 1.00
C LEU A 123 4.40 3.45 1.62
N MET A 124 3.38 4.31 1.79
CA MET A 124 3.52 5.61 2.45
C MET A 124 4.03 5.47 3.89
N LEU A 125 3.41 4.61 4.69
CA LEU A 125 3.83 4.37 6.08
C LEU A 125 5.27 3.85 6.16
N LEU A 126 5.63 2.92 5.26
CA LEU A 126 6.98 2.35 5.20
C LEU A 126 8.03 3.44 4.89
N LEU A 127 7.78 4.28 3.90
CA LEU A 127 8.71 5.34 3.50
C LEU A 127 8.85 6.44 4.55
N LEU A 128 7.76 6.77 5.25
CA LEU A 128 7.77 7.69 6.38
C LEU A 128 8.63 7.15 7.53
N ALA A 129 8.54 5.86 7.82
CA ALA A 129 9.32 5.24 8.88
C ALA A 129 10.81 5.14 8.55
N ILE A 130 11.17 4.84 7.30
CA ILE A 130 12.56 4.69 6.86
C ILE A 130 13.25 6.06 6.67
N GLY A 131 12.48 7.11 6.40
CA GLY A 131 13.04 8.40 6.02
C GLY A 131 13.63 8.37 4.61
N GLY A 132 12.90 7.78 3.65
CA GLY A 132 13.24 7.81 2.21
C GLY A 132 12.70 9.06 1.51
N TRP A 133 12.88 10.24 2.13
CA TRP A 133 11.97 11.39 2.03
C TRP A 133 11.80 12.06 0.65
N LEU A 134 12.76 11.94 -0.28
CA LEU A 134 12.86 12.93 -1.37
C LEU A 134 12.41 12.44 -2.76
N SER A 135 12.68 11.19 -3.12
CA SER A 135 12.44 10.72 -4.50
C SER A 135 11.10 10.01 -4.69
N LEU A 136 10.58 9.32 -3.67
CA LEU A 136 9.41 8.45 -3.82
C LEU A 136 8.09 9.06 -3.35
N THR A 137 8.12 9.92 -2.34
CA THR A 137 6.95 10.64 -1.85
C THR A 137 6.35 11.56 -2.93
N GLY A 138 7.18 12.21 -3.74
CA GLY A 138 6.74 12.97 -4.92
C GLY A 138 6.07 12.09 -5.98
N PHE A 139 6.63 10.91 -6.24
CA PHE A 139 6.05 9.92 -7.15
C PHE A 139 4.68 9.40 -6.63
N ILE A 140 4.60 9.01 -5.36
CA ILE A 140 3.36 8.52 -4.75
C ILE A 140 2.31 9.62 -4.68
N ALA A 141 2.70 10.88 -4.43
CA ALA A 141 1.78 12.02 -4.49
C ALA A 141 1.22 12.20 -5.92
N SER A 142 2.06 12.15 -6.96
CA SER A 142 1.56 12.24 -8.35
C SER A 142 0.64 11.07 -8.73
N PHE A 143 0.97 9.85 -8.29
CA PHE A 143 0.22 8.64 -8.60
C PHE A 143 -1.13 8.57 -7.85
N SER A 144 -1.16 8.97 -6.57
CA SER A 144 -2.38 9.00 -5.75
C SER A 144 -3.35 10.12 -6.14
N THR A 145 -2.86 11.26 -6.66
CA THR A 145 -3.68 12.41 -7.06
C THR A 145 -4.35 12.26 -8.41
N VAL A 146 -3.65 11.72 -9.40
CA VAL A 146 -4.12 11.78 -10.81
C VAL A 146 -4.86 10.51 -11.23
N GLU A 147 -4.43 9.33 -10.78
CA GLU A 147 -4.92 8.07 -11.35
C GLU A 147 -5.94 7.33 -10.48
N LYS A 148 -5.87 7.48 -9.15
CA LYS A 148 -6.71 6.70 -8.21
C LYS A 148 -7.73 7.50 -7.41
N GLY A 149 -7.73 8.82 -7.52
CA GLY A 149 -8.63 9.70 -6.75
C GLY A 149 -8.41 9.67 -5.24
N GLN A 150 -7.25 9.21 -4.76
CA GLN A 150 -6.91 9.10 -3.34
C GLN A 150 -6.37 10.43 -2.80
N ASN A 151 -7.21 11.46 -2.84
CA ASN A 151 -6.81 12.84 -2.50
C ASN A 151 -6.33 13.01 -1.04
N ASN A 152 -6.87 12.24 -0.09
CA ASN A 152 -6.45 12.33 1.31
C ASN A 152 -5.02 11.81 1.51
N LEU A 153 -4.67 10.72 0.84
CA LEU A 153 -3.32 10.14 0.90
C LEU A 153 -2.31 11.11 0.28
N ALA A 154 -2.66 11.65 -0.90
CA ALA A 154 -1.86 12.68 -1.54
C ALA A 154 -1.62 13.89 -0.65
N PHE A 155 -2.68 14.41 0.00
CA PHE A 155 -2.56 15.55 0.90
C PHE A 155 -1.62 15.25 2.07
N ALA A 156 -1.75 14.08 2.70
CA ALA A 156 -0.90 13.69 3.81
C ALA A 156 0.59 13.58 3.41
N ILE A 157 0.87 13.07 2.21
CA ILE A 157 2.24 12.97 1.68
C ILE A 157 2.82 14.36 1.39
N LEU A 158 2.05 15.22 0.70
CA LEU A 158 2.49 16.59 0.40
C LEU A 158 2.70 17.41 1.67
N LEU A 159 1.85 17.21 2.67
CA LEU A 159 1.99 17.85 3.98
C LEU A 159 3.27 17.41 4.68
N GLN A 160 3.59 16.12 4.65
CA GLN A 160 4.84 15.62 5.24
C GLN A 160 6.07 16.12 4.48
N LEU A 161 5.99 16.24 3.15
CA LEU A 161 7.04 16.82 2.31
C LEU A 161 7.29 18.31 2.60
N GLY A 162 6.34 18.99 3.26
CA GLY A 162 6.39 20.43 3.50
C GLY A 162 6.02 21.26 2.27
N ASP A 163 5.56 20.65 1.18
CA ASP A 163 5.13 21.36 -0.03
C ASP A 163 3.74 21.96 0.16
N SER A 164 3.72 23.11 0.83
CA SER A 164 2.51 23.87 1.11
C SER A 164 1.81 24.37 -0.16
N HIS A 165 2.56 24.59 -1.25
CA HIS A 165 2.00 25.06 -2.51
C HIS A 165 1.19 23.96 -3.20
N ALA A 166 1.75 22.75 -3.29
CA ALA A 166 1.07 21.59 -3.87
C ALA A 166 -0.17 21.19 -3.05
N CYS A 167 -0.12 21.26 -1.72
CA CYS A 167 -1.28 21.04 -0.85
C CYS A 167 -2.46 21.97 -1.19
N ILE A 168 -2.19 23.27 -1.37
CA ILE A 168 -3.21 24.26 -1.71
C ILE A 168 -3.81 23.96 -3.08
N ASP A 169 -2.96 23.63 -4.06
CA ASP A 169 -3.40 23.30 -5.41
C ASP A 169 -4.26 22.04 -5.45
N LEU A 170 -3.94 21.03 -4.63
CA LEU A 170 -4.76 19.85 -4.46
C LEU A 170 -6.15 20.18 -3.87
N LEU A 171 -6.20 21.00 -2.82
CA LEU A 171 -7.46 21.40 -2.19
C LEU A 171 -8.34 22.22 -3.13
N ILE A 172 -7.73 23.09 -3.96
CA ILE A 172 -8.44 23.82 -5.01
C ILE A 172 -8.99 22.86 -6.07
N LYS A 173 -8.18 21.92 -6.56
CA LYS A 173 -8.60 20.91 -7.56
C LYS A 173 -9.77 20.06 -7.07
N THR A 174 -9.80 19.73 -5.78
CA THR A 174 -10.87 18.94 -5.15
C THR A 174 -12.11 19.75 -4.76
N GLN A 175 -12.22 21.02 -5.18
CA GLN A 175 -13.33 21.93 -4.85
C GLN A 175 -13.50 22.21 -3.34
N ARG A 176 -12.40 22.12 -2.57
CA ARG A 176 -12.33 22.44 -1.13
C ARG A 176 -11.66 23.79 -0.90
N ALA A 177 -12.12 24.81 -1.61
CA ALA A 177 -11.54 26.15 -1.60
C ALA A 177 -11.51 26.86 -0.22
N PRO A 178 -12.52 26.73 0.67
CA PRO A 178 -12.44 27.32 2.02
C PRO A 178 -11.30 26.74 2.86
N GLU A 179 -11.08 25.42 2.76
CA GLU A 179 -9.99 24.74 3.46
C GLU A 179 -8.64 25.11 2.88
N ALA A 180 -8.55 25.25 1.55
CA ALA A 180 -7.35 25.77 0.89
C ALA A 180 -7.00 27.17 1.39
N ALA A 181 -7.99 28.05 1.59
CA ALA A 181 -7.77 29.40 2.11
C ALA A 181 -7.31 29.39 3.58
N LEU A 182 -7.89 28.53 4.42
CA LEU A 182 -7.46 28.36 5.81
C LEU A 182 -6.03 27.80 5.89
N PHE A 183 -5.73 26.76 5.11
CA PHE A 183 -4.42 26.15 5.05
C PHE A 183 -3.35 27.14 4.55
N ALA A 184 -3.66 27.90 3.49
CA ALA A 184 -2.79 28.96 2.99
C ALA A 184 -2.54 30.02 4.05
N ARG A 185 -3.55 30.43 4.83
CA ARG A 185 -3.37 31.42 5.90
C ARG A 185 -2.35 30.95 6.95
N THR A 186 -2.37 29.66 7.29
CA THR A 186 -1.51 29.09 8.34
C THR A 186 -0.10 28.78 7.85
N TYR A 187 0.04 28.16 6.67
CA TYR A 187 1.31 27.58 6.21
C TYR A 187 1.97 28.35 5.05
N ALA A 188 1.19 29.04 4.20
CA ALA A 188 1.73 29.79 3.06
C ALA A 188 0.91 31.07 2.76
N PRO A 189 1.05 32.12 3.58
CA PRO A 189 0.28 33.36 3.46
C PRO A 189 0.34 34.03 2.07
N SER A 190 1.43 33.82 1.34
CA SER A 190 1.62 34.29 -0.03
C SER A 190 0.56 33.75 -1.01
N GLN A 191 0.02 32.56 -0.78
CA GLN A 191 -0.93 31.86 -1.64
C GLN A 191 -2.40 32.07 -1.26
N VAL A 192 -2.69 32.77 -0.16
CA VAL A 192 -4.07 33.07 0.26
C VAL A 192 -4.89 33.77 -0.85
N PRO A 193 -4.36 34.77 -1.59
CA PRO A 193 -5.12 35.38 -2.68
C PRO A 193 -5.57 34.38 -3.74
N LYS A 194 -4.73 33.40 -4.08
CA LYS A 194 -5.05 32.36 -5.07
C LYS A 194 -6.22 31.50 -4.59
N ALA A 195 -6.16 31.06 -3.32
CA ALA A 195 -7.21 30.24 -2.73
C ALA A 195 -8.54 30.99 -2.55
N VAL A 196 -8.49 32.26 -2.16
CA VAL A 196 -9.70 33.09 -1.98
C VAL A 196 -10.36 33.40 -3.32
N VAL A 197 -9.60 33.67 -4.39
CA VAL A 197 -10.16 33.83 -5.75
C VAL A 197 -10.85 32.54 -6.21
N ALA A 198 -10.22 31.38 -6.00
CA ALA A 198 -10.83 30.09 -6.29
C ALA A 198 -12.12 29.87 -5.47
N TRP A 199 -12.14 30.31 -4.22
CA TRP A 199 -13.32 30.22 -3.36
C TRP A 199 -14.47 31.13 -3.81
N HIS A 200 -14.19 32.36 -4.23
CA HIS A 200 -15.22 33.22 -4.84
C HIS A 200 -15.81 32.58 -6.09
N ALA A 201 -14.98 32.05 -6.98
CA ALA A 201 -15.43 31.36 -8.19
C ALA A 201 -16.32 30.14 -7.88
N ASP A 202 -15.97 29.33 -6.89
CA ASP A 202 -16.79 28.20 -6.44
C ASP A 202 -18.14 28.65 -5.83
N LEU A 203 -18.15 29.73 -5.05
CA LEU A 203 -19.38 30.29 -4.47
C LEU A 203 -20.31 30.92 -5.52
N GLU A 204 -19.75 31.57 -6.53
CA GLU A 204 -20.48 32.09 -7.69
C GLU A 204 -21.09 30.96 -8.51
N ALA A 205 -20.33 29.89 -8.79
CA ALA A 205 -20.83 28.70 -9.46
C ALA A 205 -22.00 28.05 -8.68
N LYS A 206 -21.93 28.06 -7.35
CA LYS A 206 -22.99 27.57 -6.44
C LYS A 206 -24.14 28.57 -6.23
N LYS A 207 -24.17 29.69 -6.95
CA LYS A 207 -25.19 30.76 -6.85
C LYS A 207 -25.35 31.35 -5.44
N ARG A 208 -24.25 31.52 -4.71
CA ARG A 208 -24.22 32.10 -3.36
C ARG A 208 -23.45 33.43 -3.30
N PRO A 209 -23.84 34.47 -4.06
CA PRO A 209 -23.09 35.73 -4.16
C PRO A 209 -23.06 36.52 -2.86
N LYS A 210 -24.12 36.43 -2.03
CA LYS A 210 -24.16 37.10 -0.71
C LYS A 210 -23.07 36.60 0.24
N ILE A 211 -22.77 35.29 0.19
CA ILE A 211 -21.73 34.68 1.01
C ILE A 211 -20.36 35.02 0.41
N ALA A 212 -20.23 35.01 -0.91
CA ALA A 212 -19.00 35.44 -1.59
C ALA A 212 -18.60 36.87 -1.17
N ALA A 213 -19.55 37.81 -1.09
CA ALA A 213 -19.26 39.18 -0.66
C ALA A 213 -18.80 39.32 0.81
N THR A 214 -19.10 38.34 1.67
CA THR A 214 -18.64 38.33 3.07
C THR A 214 -17.21 37.79 3.24
N VAL A 215 -16.66 37.12 2.22
CA VAL A 215 -15.30 36.59 2.26
C VAL A 215 -14.32 37.73 1.97
N ALA A 216 -13.54 38.13 2.97
CA ALA A 216 -12.55 39.20 2.83
C ALA A 216 -11.37 38.77 1.94
N HIS A 217 -11.09 39.56 0.92
CA HIS A 217 -9.94 39.34 0.04
C HIS A 217 -8.67 40.07 0.55
N PRO A 218 -7.51 39.40 0.63
CA PRO A 218 -6.25 39.98 1.14
C PRO A 218 -5.78 41.27 0.49
N LYS A 219 -6.09 41.46 -0.81
CA LYS A 219 -5.69 42.65 -1.56
C LYS A 219 -6.67 43.83 -1.40
N ASN A 220 -7.93 43.55 -1.07
CA ASN A 220 -9.00 44.56 -1.07
C ASN A 220 -9.29 45.06 0.35
N HIS A 221 -9.02 44.22 1.36
CA HIS A 221 -9.28 44.50 2.76
C HIS A 221 -8.02 44.31 3.60
N ALA A 222 -6.92 45.00 3.25
CA ALA A 222 -5.64 44.87 3.95
C ALA A 222 -5.73 45.27 5.45
N ASP A 223 -6.73 46.07 5.80
CA ASP A 223 -7.10 46.50 7.16
C ASP A 223 -7.64 45.38 8.05
N LEU A 224 -8.27 44.35 7.47
CA LEU A 224 -8.82 43.19 8.19
C LEU A 224 -7.76 42.12 8.52
N PHE A 225 -6.55 42.28 8.01
CA PHE A 225 -5.47 41.32 8.20
C PHE A 225 -4.32 41.94 8.99
N GLU A 226 -3.78 41.17 9.95
CA GLU A 226 -2.81 41.66 10.91
C GLU A 226 -1.55 42.24 10.25
N LYS A 227 -0.98 43.30 10.86
CA LYS A 227 0.28 43.91 10.43
C LYS A 227 1.40 42.86 10.54
N GLY A 228 1.97 42.45 9.40
CA GLY A 228 2.96 41.37 9.28
C GLY A 228 2.67 40.37 8.15
N TRP A 229 1.46 40.43 7.57
CA TRP A 229 1.07 39.57 6.46
C TRP A 229 1.83 39.86 5.15
N GLU A 230 2.33 41.09 5.00
CA GLU A 230 3.18 41.48 3.89
C GLU A 230 4.59 40.85 3.96
N ASP A 231 5.17 40.70 5.16
CA ASP A 231 6.49 40.07 5.34
C ASP A 231 6.44 38.55 5.12
N LEU A 232 5.33 37.92 5.53
CA LEU A 232 5.03 36.50 5.28
C LEU A 232 4.79 36.20 3.78
N ARG A 233 4.36 37.21 3.02
CA ARG A 233 4.18 37.14 1.57
C ARG A 233 5.50 37.05 0.80
N VAL A 234 6.58 37.60 1.36
CA VAL A 234 7.91 37.69 0.73
C VAL A 234 8.80 36.49 1.08
N GLY A 235 8.33 35.53 1.87
CA GLY A 235 9.09 34.31 2.20
C GLY A 235 10.31 34.56 3.10
N LYS A 236 10.38 35.70 3.79
CA LYS A 236 11.54 36.10 4.61
C LYS A 236 11.80 35.27 5.87
N LEU A 237 10.95 34.30 6.22
CA LEU A 237 11.17 33.43 7.38
C LEU A 237 11.96 32.15 7.09
N ALA A 238 12.22 31.80 5.82
CA ALA A 238 13.03 30.62 5.48
C ALA A 238 14.54 30.82 5.73
N THR A 239 14.99 32.03 6.10
CA THR A 239 16.42 32.36 6.30
C THR A 239 16.85 32.46 7.76
N ALA A 240 15.97 32.19 8.73
CA ALA A 240 16.29 32.35 10.16
C ALA A 240 16.63 31.04 10.91
N CYS A 241 16.49 29.87 10.28
CA CYS A 241 16.83 28.56 10.86
C CYS A 241 17.79 27.77 9.96
N SER A 242 18.92 28.38 9.61
CA SER A 242 20.10 27.71 9.06
C SER A 242 21.26 27.82 10.03
#